data_AF-A0A9P5JQ31-F1
#
_entry.id   AF-A0A9P5JQ31-F1
#
_cell.length_a   1.000
_cell.length_b   1.000
_cell.length_c   1.000
_cell.angle_alpha   90.00
_cell.angle_beta   90.00
_cell.angle_gamma   90.00
#
_symmetry.space_group_name_H-M   'P 1'
#
loop_
_entity.id
_entity.type
_entity.pdbx_description
1 polymer ?
#
loop_
_entity_poly.entity_id
_entity_poly.type
_entity_poly.pdbx_seq_one_letter_code
_entity_poly.pdbx_strand_id
1 'polypeptide(L)'
;MAFSSFYPPKAAEAEIKVYFNSDFGADYDAATWGAAVCEDNQAHVARARALGLKTISIANGLFLPFLRTPLMGVNGSEWQITDDGDARLAVADLYDTGRYTLRAAILAFQDPSGVPDRLRVYSDMKTL
;
A
#
# COMPACT_ATOMS: atom_id res chain seq x y z
N MET A 1 10.55 12.39 0.50
CA MET A 1 9.65 13.21 -0.34
C MET A 1 8.33 13.27 0.41
N ALA A 2 7.99 14.40 1.05
CA ALA A 2 6.94 14.50 2.07
C ALA A 2 5.54 14.76 1.50
N PHE A 3 5.07 13.93 0.55
CA PHE A 3 3.74 14.09 -0.04
C PHE A 3 2.61 13.58 0.86
N SER A 4 2.87 12.67 1.81
CA SER A 4 1.83 12.02 2.61
C SER A 4 1.12 12.98 3.57
N SER A 5 1.87 13.80 4.32
CA SER A 5 1.33 14.54 5.49
C SER A 5 0.24 15.59 5.24
N PHE A 6 0.00 15.97 3.98
CA PHE A 6 -0.96 17.01 3.60
C PHE A 6 -2.41 16.51 3.41
N TYR A 7 -2.57 15.24 3.02
CA TYR A 7 -3.88 14.72 2.61
C TYR A 7 -4.88 14.50 3.75
N PRO A 8 -4.49 14.02 4.94
CA PRO A 8 -5.48 13.74 5.99
C PRO A 8 -6.23 14.97 6.52
N PRO A 9 -5.58 16.12 6.80
CA PRO A 9 -6.30 17.32 7.20
C PRO A 9 -7.35 17.76 6.17
N LYS A 10 -6.99 17.75 4.87
CA LYS A 10 -7.90 18.13 3.79
C LYS A 10 -9.07 17.16 3.64
N ALA A 11 -8.82 15.85 3.81
CA ALA A 11 -9.88 14.87 3.79
C ALA A 11 -10.87 15.07 4.96
N ALA A 12 -10.37 15.42 6.14
CA ALA A 12 -11.19 15.75 7.29
C ALA A 12 -12.01 17.04 7.09
N GLU A 13 -11.38 18.10 6.58
CA GLU A 13 -12.06 19.37 6.22
C GLU A 13 -13.18 19.17 5.18
N ALA A 14 -12.97 18.23 4.25
CA ALA A 14 -13.96 17.86 3.24
C ALA A 14 -15.00 16.83 3.74
N GLU A 15 -15.01 16.51 5.04
CA GLU A 15 -15.95 15.57 5.68
C GLU A 15 -15.96 14.18 5.01
N ILE A 16 -14.80 13.73 4.52
CA ILE A 16 -14.66 12.41 3.92
C ILE A 16 -14.89 11.34 4.97
N LYS A 17 -15.87 10.46 4.73
CA LYS A 17 -16.24 9.38 5.67
C LYS A 17 -15.19 8.27 5.72
N VAL A 18 -14.58 7.95 4.57
CA VAL A 18 -13.59 6.87 4.43
C VAL A 18 -12.43 7.36 3.57
N TYR A 19 -11.23 7.31 4.14
CA TYR A 19 -9.98 7.77 3.53
C TYR A 19 -9.12 6.57 3.13
N PHE A 20 -8.83 6.46 1.83
CA PHE A 20 -7.88 5.48 1.31
C PHE A 20 -6.48 6.08 1.36
N ASN A 21 -5.59 5.49 2.15
CA ASN A 21 -4.21 5.96 2.24
C ASN A 21 -3.45 5.69 0.91
N SER A 22 -2.72 6.69 0.44
CA SER A 22 -1.90 6.65 -0.78
C SER A 22 -0.56 5.94 -0.56
N ASP A 23 -0.62 4.69 -0.12
CA ASP A 23 0.59 3.94 0.24
C ASP A 23 0.95 2.80 -0.72
N PHE A 24 -0.08 2.12 -1.24
CA PHE A 24 -0.01 1.10 -2.30
C PHE A 24 1.31 0.32 -2.37
N GLY A 25 1.69 -0.30 -1.24
CA GLY A 25 3.04 -0.83 -1.05
C GLY A 25 3.06 -1.97 -0.03
N ALA A 26 4.07 -1.95 0.84
CA ALA A 26 4.26 -2.98 1.85
C ALA A 26 3.17 -2.95 2.95
N ASP A 27 3.08 -4.04 3.71
CA ASP A 27 2.37 -4.02 4.99
C ASP A 27 3.29 -3.41 6.05
N TYR A 28 3.26 -2.08 6.19
CA TYR A 28 4.20 -1.34 7.03
C TYR A 28 4.11 -1.66 8.52
N ASP A 29 3.04 -2.31 9.00
CA ASP A 29 2.98 -2.79 10.38
C ASP A 29 3.68 -4.14 10.58
N ALA A 30 3.89 -4.90 9.49
CA ALA A 30 4.55 -6.20 9.51
C ALA A 30 5.97 -6.14 8.93
N ALA A 31 6.34 -5.03 8.26
CA ALA A 31 7.65 -4.86 7.67
C ALA A 31 8.75 -4.73 8.73
N THR A 32 9.85 -5.44 8.53
CA THR A 32 11.04 -5.40 9.40
C THR A 32 12.20 -4.59 8.79
N TRP A 33 11.97 -3.94 7.66
CA TRP A 33 12.94 -3.19 6.88
C TRP A 33 12.44 -1.77 6.61
N GLY A 34 13.33 -0.88 6.13
CA GLY A 34 12.92 0.45 5.66
C GLY A 34 12.27 1.33 6.72
N ALA A 35 12.80 1.30 7.95
CA ALA A 35 12.21 1.93 9.14
C ALA A 35 11.64 3.33 8.89
N ALA A 36 12.39 4.22 8.21
CA ALA A 36 11.92 5.57 7.92
C ALA A 36 10.64 5.61 7.04
N VAL A 37 10.54 4.76 6.01
CA VAL A 37 9.35 4.69 5.14
C VAL A 37 8.18 4.07 5.91
N CYS A 38 8.44 3.04 6.70
CA CYS A 38 7.44 2.42 7.56
C CYS A 38 6.89 3.42 8.59
N GLU A 39 7.76 4.13 9.29
CA GLU A 39 7.42 5.15 10.29
C GLU A 39 6.64 6.31 9.68
N ASP A 40 7.08 6.84 8.53
CA ASP A 40 6.38 7.92 7.83
C ASP A 40 4.93 7.52 7.47
N ASN A 41 4.74 6.29 7.00
CA ASN A 41 3.43 5.78 6.62
C ASN A 41 2.54 5.43 7.81
N GLN A 42 3.10 4.82 8.84
CA GLN A 42 2.39 4.60 10.11
C GLN A 42 1.97 5.93 10.73
N ALA A 43 2.84 6.94 10.75
CA ALA A 43 2.54 8.27 11.27
C ALA A 43 1.43 8.96 10.47
N HIS A 44 1.44 8.80 9.15
CA HIS A 44 0.39 9.34 8.29
C HIS A 44 -0.98 8.69 8.53
N VAL A 45 -1.03 7.36 8.67
CA VAL A 45 -2.26 6.62 9.03
C VAL A 45 -2.74 7.02 10.43
N ALA A 46 -1.83 7.11 11.41
CA ALA A 46 -2.15 7.52 12.76
C ALA A 46 -2.74 8.94 12.79
N ARG A 47 -2.18 9.86 12.01
CA ARG A 47 -2.70 11.23 11.86
C ARG A 47 -4.10 11.25 11.26
N ALA A 48 -4.37 10.47 10.21
CA ALA A 48 -5.69 10.40 9.60
C ALA A 48 -6.74 9.90 10.61
N ARG A 49 -6.41 8.85 11.37
CA ARG A 49 -7.28 8.31 12.42
C ARG A 49 -7.50 9.30 13.57
N ALA A 50 -6.47 10.05 13.98
CA ALA A 50 -6.58 11.09 15.01
C ALA A 50 -7.53 12.24 14.61
N LEU A 51 -7.74 12.45 13.30
CA LEU A 51 -8.72 13.40 12.75
C LEU A 51 -10.13 12.81 12.62
N GLY A 52 -10.37 11.59 13.08
CA GLY A 52 -11.66 10.91 13.02
C GLY A 52 -11.96 10.22 11.68
N LEU A 53 -10.99 10.14 10.75
CA LEU A 53 -11.19 9.48 9.47
C LEU A 53 -11.11 7.95 9.62
N LYS A 54 -12.14 7.23 9.13
CA LYS A 54 -12.02 5.79 8.85
C LYS A 54 -10.98 5.63 7.76
N THR A 55 -9.83 5.06 8.10
CA THR A 55 -8.67 4.99 7.21
C THR A 55 -8.40 3.56 6.75
N ILE A 56 -8.28 3.36 5.44
CA ILE A 56 -8.00 2.08 4.80
C ILE A 56 -6.60 2.12 4.21
N SER A 57 -5.74 1.17 4.61
CA SER A 57 -4.44 0.94 3.99
C SER A 57 -4.50 -0.24 3.03
N ILE A 58 -4.03 -0.04 1.79
CA ILE A 58 -3.91 -1.11 0.79
C ILE A 58 -2.46 -1.58 0.76
N ALA A 59 -2.25 -2.84 1.17
CA ALA A 59 -0.96 -3.50 1.14
C ALA A 59 -0.93 -4.48 -0.04
N ASN A 60 -0.32 -4.06 -1.15
CA ASN A 60 -0.25 -4.86 -2.38
C ASN A 60 1.16 -5.37 -2.71
N GLY A 61 2.15 -5.10 -1.85
CA GLY A 61 3.53 -5.44 -2.13
C GLY A 61 4.08 -4.63 -3.30
N LEU A 62 4.85 -5.27 -4.19
CA LEU A 62 5.39 -4.60 -5.37
C LEU A 62 4.45 -4.74 -6.57
N PHE A 63 4.34 -3.71 -7.39
CA PHE A 63 3.63 -3.83 -8.67
C PHE A 63 4.48 -4.59 -9.69
N LEU A 64 3.87 -5.55 -10.41
CA LEU A 64 4.52 -6.34 -11.45
C LEU A 64 5.32 -5.50 -12.47
N PRO A 65 4.84 -4.32 -12.95
CA PRO A 65 5.61 -3.47 -13.85
C PRO A 65 6.93 -2.95 -13.27
N PHE A 66 7.02 -2.80 -11.94
CA PHE A 66 8.26 -2.33 -11.29
C PHE A 66 9.33 -3.40 -11.23
N LEU A 67 8.97 -4.69 -11.28
CA LEU A 67 9.93 -5.79 -11.28
C LEU A 67 10.90 -5.76 -12.46
N ARG A 68 10.55 -5.10 -13.57
CA ARG A 68 11.39 -5.00 -14.77
C ARG A 68 12.26 -3.76 -14.82
N THR A 69 12.37 -3.03 -13.71
CA THR A 69 13.10 -1.77 -13.67
C THR A 69 14.51 -1.94 -13.08
N PRO A 70 15.47 -1.07 -13.45
CA PRO A 70 16.78 -1.07 -12.80
C PRO A 70 16.73 -0.87 -11.28
N LEU A 71 15.66 -0.25 -10.76
CA LEU A 71 15.42 -0.10 -9.32
C LEU A 71 15.33 -1.46 -8.61
N MET A 72 14.86 -2.49 -9.30
CA MET A 72 14.76 -3.86 -8.79
C MET A 72 15.97 -4.72 -9.19
N GLY A 73 17.08 -4.11 -9.62
CA GLY A 73 18.29 -4.85 -9.99
C GLY A 73 18.22 -5.55 -11.36
N VAL A 74 17.27 -5.20 -12.22
CA VAL A 74 17.21 -5.74 -13.59
C VAL A 74 18.20 -5.02 -14.50
N ASN A 75 19.09 -5.78 -15.12
CA ASN A 75 19.98 -5.33 -16.19
C ASN A 75 19.86 -6.26 -17.41
N GLY A 76 19.08 -5.84 -18.42
CA GLY A 76 18.78 -6.68 -19.57
C GLY A 76 17.93 -7.90 -19.17
N SER A 77 18.50 -9.10 -19.30
CA SER A 77 17.86 -10.37 -18.89
C SER A 77 18.33 -10.89 -17.54
N GLU A 78 19.22 -10.17 -16.86
CA GLU A 78 19.79 -10.57 -15.57
C GLU A 78 19.08 -9.84 -14.44
N TRP A 79 18.85 -10.57 -13.34
CA TRP A 79 18.29 -10.03 -12.12
C TRP A 79 19.32 -10.13 -11.00
N GLN A 80 19.70 -9.00 -10.43
CA GLN A 80 20.57 -8.97 -9.26
C GLN A 80 19.74 -9.14 -8.00
N ILE A 81 19.79 -10.34 -7.42
CA ILE A 81 19.18 -10.65 -6.13
C ILE A 81 20.20 -10.39 -5.02
N THR A 82 19.81 -9.65 -3.99
CA THR A 82 20.72 -9.20 -2.91
C THR A 82 20.73 -10.11 -1.69
N ASP A 83 19.84 -11.11 -1.64
CA ASP A 83 19.76 -12.12 -0.59
C ASP A 83 20.06 -13.54 -1.16
N ASP A 84 19.60 -14.58 -0.47
CA ASP A 84 19.78 -15.97 -0.86
C ASP A 84 18.85 -16.43 -2.00
N GLY A 85 17.92 -15.59 -2.45
CA GLY A 85 16.92 -15.90 -3.47
C GLY A 85 15.71 -16.68 -2.96
N ASP A 86 15.69 -17.09 -1.69
CA ASP A 86 14.57 -17.86 -1.13
C ASP A 86 13.46 -16.95 -0.57
N ALA A 87 13.72 -15.64 -0.49
CA ALA A 87 12.75 -14.66 -0.04
C ALA A 87 11.53 -14.61 -0.98
N ARG A 88 10.34 -14.75 -0.39
CA ARG A 88 9.08 -14.59 -1.11
C ARG A 88 8.69 -13.13 -1.16
N LEU A 89 8.49 -12.62 -2.37
CA LEU A 89 7.96 -11.28 -2.57
C LEU A 89 6.47 -11.34 -2.91
N ALA A 90 5.69 -10.55 -2.18
CA ALA A 90 4.30 -10.28 -2.55
C ALA A 90 4.27 -9.32 -3.74
N VAL A 91 3.58 -9.72 -4.81
CA VAL A 91 3.45 -8.91 -6.03
C VAL A 91 2.00 -8.80 -6.46
N ALA A 92 1.64 -7.65 -7.01
CA ALA A 92 0.30 -7.39 -7.53
C ALA A 92 0.35 -6.81 -8.94
N ASP A 93 -0.60 -7.21 -9.76
CA ASP A 93 -0.91 -6.50 -11.00
C ASP A 93 -1.67 -5.21 -10.67
N LEU A 94 -1.38 -4.13 -11.40
CA LEU A 94 -2.08 -2.85 -11.24
C LEU A 94 -3.59 -3.01 -11.46
N TYR A 95 -4.00 -3.87 -12.40
CA TYR A 95 -5.40 -4.15 -12.69
C TYR A 95 -6.12 -4.74 -11.48
N ASP A 96 -5.49 -5.72 -10.79
CA ASP A 96 -6.07 -6.34 -9.61
C ASP A 96 -6.14 -5.36 -8.44
N THR A 97 -5.06 -4.61 -8.18
CA THR A 97 -5.07 -3.57 -7.15
C THR A 97 -6.18 -2.54 -7.41
N GLY A 98 -6.32 -2.05 -8.64
CA GLY A 98 -7.39 -1.12 -9.01
C GLY A 98 -8.79 -1.72 -8.81
N ARG A 99 -9.00 -2.96 -9.27
CA ARG A 99 -10.28 -3.67 -9.14
C ARG A 99 -10.69 -3.85 -7.68
N TYR A 100 -9.79 -4.28 -6.81
CA TYR A 100 -10.09 -4.49 -5.40
C TYR A 100 -10.21 -3.16 -4.62
N THR A 101 -9.45 -2.14 -5.00
CA THR A 101 -9.61 -0.77 -4.48
C THR A 101 -11.00 -0.23 -4.77
N LEU A 102 -11.47 -0.37 -6.02
CA LEU A 102 -12.81 0.07 -6.41
C LEU A 102 -13.91 -0.69 -5.65
N ARG A 103 -13.76 -2.01 -5.47
CA ARG A 103 -14.69 -2.80 -4.67
C ARG A 103 -14.76 -2.33 -3.21
N ALA A 104 -13.61 -2.04 -2.61
CA ALA A 104 -13.54 -1.49 -1.26
C ALA A 104 -14.19 -0.09 -1.19
N ALA A 105 -14.01 0.75 -2.21
CA ALA A 105 -14.64 2.06 -2.29
C ALA A 105 -16.18 1.97 -2.43
N ILE A 106 -16.69 1.04 -3.23
CA ILE A 106 -18.14 0.77 -3.34
C ILE A 106 -18.69 0.29 -2.00
N LEU A 107 -18.00 -0.65 -1.33
CA LEU A 107 -18.40 -1.11 0.00
C LEU A 107 -18.37 0.05 1.02
N ALA A 108 -17.34 0.89 1.00
CA ALA A 108 -17.23 2.07 1.86
C ALA A 108 -18.37 3.07 1.64
N PHE A 109 -18.82 3.22 0.40
CA PHE A 109 -19.96 4.07 0.07
C PHE A 109 -21.28 3.51 0.61
N GLN A 110 -21.46 2.19 0.55
CA GLN A 110 -22.67 1.50 1.01
C GLN A 110 -22.74 1.34 2.53
N ASP A 111 -21.63 0.90 3.14
CA ASP A 111 -21.46 0.67 4.57
C ASP A 111 -20.00 0.98 4.98
N PRO A 112 -19.72 2.22 5.43
CA PRO A 112 -18.39 2.61 5.91
C PRO A 112 -17.85 1.72 7.05
N SER A 113 -18.73 1.12 7.87
CA SER A 113 -18.34 0.32 9.03
C SER A 113 -17.91 -1.09 8.65
N GLY A 114 -18.42 -1.60 7.53
CA GLY A 114 -18.15 -2.94 7.00
C GLY A 114 -16.81 -3.09 6.28
N VAL A 115 -16.07 -1.99 6.04
CA VAL A 115 -14.77 -2.06 5.36
C VAL A 115 -13.63 -2.25 6.37
N PRO A 116 -12.71 -3.20 6.13
CA PRO A 116 -11.55 -3.37 7.01
C PRO A 116 -10.61 -2.18 6.94
N ASP A 117 -9.88 -1.93 8.02
CA ASP A 117 -8.83 -0.89 8.06
C ASP A 117 -7.64 -1.22 7.16
N ARG A 118 -7.52 -2.49 6.75
CA ARG A 118 -6.44 -2.97 5.90
C ARG A 118 -6.96 -3.95 4.87
N LEU A 119 -6.50 -3.79 3.64
CA LEU A 119 -6.76 -4.68 2.53
C LEU A 119 -5.42 -5.20 1.99
N ARG A 120 -5.20 -6.51 2.03
CA ARG A 120 -4.05 -7.15 1.37
C ARG A 120 -4.47 -7.62 -0.02
N VAL A 121 -3.74 -7.21 -1.05
CA VAL A 121 -4.07 -7.54 -2.44
C VAL A 121 -2.83 -8.07 -3.14
N TYR A 122 -2.79 -9.37 -3.40
CA TYR A 122 -1.67 -10.03 -4.08
C TYR A 122 -2.20 -10.79 -5.28
N SER A 123 -1.57 -10.59 -6.44
CA SER A 123 -1.91 -11.32 -7.68
C SER A 123 -1.09 -12.61 -7.80
N ASP A 124 0.13 -12.58 -7.27
CA ASP A 124 0.97 -13.77 -7.12
C ASP A 124 1.84 -13.65 -5.85
N MET A 125 2.26 -14.79 -5.33
CA MET A 125 3.26 -14.89 -4.26
C MET A 125 4.20 -16.04 -4.62
N LYS A 126 5.24 -15.73 -5.40
CA LYS A 126 6.29 -16.70 -5.73
C LYS A 126 7.61 -16.32 -5.07
N THR A 127 8.44 -17.32 -4.86
CA THR A 127 9.89 -17.15 -4.63
C THR A 127 10.49 -16.51 -5.88
N LEU A 128 11.39 -15.54 -5.68
CA LEU A 128 12.13 -14.92 -6.79
C LEU A 128 13.17 -15.88 -7.38
#